data_AF-A0A2V6PE52-F1
#
_entry.id   AF-A0A2V6PE52-F1
#
_cell.length_a   1.000
_cell.length_b   1.000
_cell.length_c   1.000
_cell.angle_alpha   90.00
_cell.angle_beta   90.00
_cell.angle_gamma   90.00
#
_symmetry.space_group_name_H-M   'P 1'
#
loop_
_entity.id
_entity.type
_entity.pdbx_description
1 polymer ?
#
loop_
_entity_poly.entity_id
_entity_poly.type
_entity_poly.pdbx_seq_one_letter_code
_entity_poly.pdbx_strand_id
1 'polypeptide(L)'
;MLPFTEIAGQKLDAEQRSYLEGLFAGLKNRRLTFADLDPNSAAGKTKPDLVALIFEERVKQELHPLDAYPALLEHAAANRAPDKENIFRFKWHGLFYLTPTKEAFM
;
A
#
# COMPACT_ATOMS: atom_id res chain seq x y z
N MET A 1 -5.40 24.47 -20.12
CA MET A 1 -3.99 24.81 -19.83
C MET A 1 -3.33 23.62 -19.16
N LEU A 2 -2.22 23.14 -19.74
CA LEU A 2 -1.44 22.02 -19.21
C LEU A 2 -0.73 22.43 -17.91
N PRO A 3 -0.62 21.54 -16.91
CA PRO A 3 0.03 21.83 -15.64
C PRO A 3 1.57 21.78 -15.69
N PHE A 4 2.16 21.35 -16.82
CA PHE A 4 3.60 21.27 -17.01
C PHE A 4 3.99 21.62 -18.45
N THR A 5 5.25 22.00 -18.64
CA THR A 5 5.83 22.43 -19.93
C THR A 5 6.98 21.54 -20.42
N GLU A 6 7.40 20.58 -19.61
CA GLU A 6 8.53 19.69 -19.90
C GLU A 6 8.20 18.26 -19.44
N ILE A 7 8.67 17.27 -20.18
CA ILE A 7 8.55 15.84 -19.85
C ILE A 7 9.95 15.22 -19.98
N ALA A 8 10.41 14.51 -18.95
CA ALA A 8 11.72 13.86 -18.92
C ALA A 8 12.91 14.80 -19.29
N GLY A 9 12.81 16.09 -18.95
CA GLY A 9 13.84 17.09 -19.26
C GLY A 9 13.83 17.63 -20.69
N GLN A 10 12.84 17.24 -21.52
CA GLN A 10 12.64 17.79 -22.86
C GLN A 10 11.44 18.74 -22.88
N LYS A 11 11.59 19.87 -23.58
CA LYS A 11 10.48 20.82 -23.81
C LYS A 11 9.49 20.21 -24.79
N LEU A 12 8.21 20.38 -24.47
CA LEU A 12 7.11 19.94 -25.32
C LEU A 12 7.14 20.68 -26.66
N ASP A 13 7.08 19.94 -27.75
CA ASP A 13 6.82 20.51 -29.08
C ASP A 13 5.36 21.01 -29.19
N ALA A 14 5.08 21.85 -30.19
CA ALA A 14 3.76 22.38 -30.48
C ALA A 14 2.70 21.29 -30.76
N GLU A 15 3.05 20.21 -31.45
CA GLU A 15 2.14 19.08 -31.71
C GLU A 15 1.85 18.31 -30.42
N GLN A 16 2.90 17.95 -29.67
CA GLN A 16 2.76 17.31 -28.35
C GLN A 16 1.88 18.13 -27.40
N ARG A 17 2.08 19.45 -27.37
CA ARG A 17 1.29 20.36 -26.54
C ARG A 17 -0.19 20.34 -26.94
N SER A 18 -0.47 20.43 -28.23
CA SER A 18 -1.85 20.44 -28.75
C SER A 18 -2.57 19.12 -28.49
N TYR A 19 -1.87 17.99 -28.66
CA TYR A 19 -2.40 16.65 -28.35
C TYR A 19 -2.75 16.51 -26.87
N LEU A 20 -1.81 16.88 -25.97
CA LEU A 20 -2.03 16.77 -24.54
C LEU A 20 -3.16 17.70 -24.07
N GLU A 21 -3.26 18.92 -24.61
CA GLU A 21 -4.37 19.82 -24.30
C GLU A 21 -5.72 19.20 -24.65
N GLY A 22 -5.84 18.54 -25.82
CA GLY A 22 -7.04 17.80 -26.21
C GLY A 22 -7.34 16.60 -25.29
N LEU A 23 -6.30 15.81 -24.95
CA LEU A 23 -6.43 14.65 -24.07
C LEU A 23 -6.93 15.06 -22.68
N PHE A 24 -6.32 16.07 -22.06
CA PHE A 24 -6.72 16.56 -20.74
C PHE A 24 -8.08 17.24 -20.76
N ALA A 25 -8.46 17.91 -21.85
CA ALA A 25 -9.82 18.43 -22.01
C ALA A 25 -10.86 17.28 -22.03
N GLY A 26 -10.56 16.19 -22.74
CA GLY A 26 -11.41 14.99 -22.77
C GLY A 26 -11.55 14.30 -21.41
N LEU A 27 -10.45 14.18 -20.66
CA LEU A 27 -10.45 13.61 -19.31
C LEU A 27 -11.24 14.46 -18.31
N LYS A 28 -11.11 15.79 -18.37
CA LYS A 28 -11.90 16.71 -17.54
C LYS A 28 -13.40 16.58 -17.81
N ASN A 29 -13.81 16.44 -19.07
CA ASN A 29 -15.21 16.22 -19.42
C ASN A 29 -15.77 14.90 -18.85
N ARG A 30 -14.91 13.90 -18.69
CA ARG A 30 -15.24 12.61 -18.05
C ARG A 30 -15.10 12.63 -16.52
N ARG A 31 -14.77 13.78 -15.93
CA ARG A 31 -14.49 13.95 -14.49
C ARG A 31 -13.40 13.01 -13.96
N LEU A 32 -12.45 12.61 -14.82
CA LEU A 32 -11.29 11.81 -14.42
C LEU A 32 -10.13 12.75 -14.09
N THR A 33 -9.52 12.57 -12.92
CA THR A 33 -8.34 13.31 -12.47
C THR A 33 -7.26 12.32 -12.06
N PHE A 34 -6.00 12.61 -12.38
CA PHE A 34 -4.86 11.76 -12.02
C PHE A 34 -4.35 11.96 -10.59
N ALA A 35 -5.15 12.60 -9.72
CA ALA A 35 -4.80 12.84 -8.32
C ALA A 35 -4.55 11.53 -7.55
N ASP A 36 -5.13 10.41 -8.01
CA ASP A 36 -5.01 9.10 -7.38
C ASP A 36 -3.74 8.32 -7.77
N LEU A 37 -2.93 8.83 -8.70
CA LEU A 37 -1.73 8.14 -9.21
C LEU A 37 -0.43 8.62 -8.58
N ASP A 38 -0.49 9.54 -7.61
CA ASP A 38 0.71 10.00 -6.91
C ASP A 38 1.21 8.88 -5.97
N PRO A 39 2.44 8.34 -6.16
CA PRO A 39 2.96 7.28 -5.30
C PRO A 39 3.08 7.71 -3.83
N ASN A 40 3.01 9.02 -3.55
CA ASN A 40 2.96 9.59 -2.21
C ASN A 40 1.67 10.40 -1.96
N SER A 41 0.54 10.01 -2.57
CA SER A 41 -0.76 10.58 -2.20
C SER A 41 -1.11 10.21 -0.75
N ALA A 42 -0.75 11.07 0.18
CA ALA A 42 -1.35 11.14 1.51
C ALA A 42 -2.84 11.58 1.43
N ALA A 43 -3.30 12.03 0.25
CA ALA A 43 -4.68 12.39 -0.04
C ALA A 43 -5.46 11.16 -0.49
N GLY A 44 -5.83 10.31 0.47
CA GLY A 44 -6.68 9.14 0.19
C GLY A 44 -6.72 8.11 1.31
N LYS A 45 -5.77 8.15 2.26
CA LYS A 45 -5.99 7.50 3.56
C LYS A 45 -6.70 8.52 4.44
N THR A 46 -8.01 8.69 4.26
CA THR A 46 -8.87 9.08 5.39
C THR A 46 -8.41 8.18 6.52
N LYS A 47 -7.70 8.71 7.55
CA LYS A 47 -7.33 7.90 8.70
C LYS A 47 -8.64 7.30 9.17
N PRO A 48 -8.86 5.98 8.99
CA PRO A 48 -10.13 5.39 9.36
C PRO A 48 -10.31 5.70 10.84
N ASP A 49 -11.51 6.12 11.21
CA ASP A 49 -11.83 6.43 12.60
C ASP A 49 -11.36 5.26 13.46
N LEU A 50 -10.34 5.50 14.29
CA LEU A 50 -9.60 4.45 15.01
C LEU A 50 -10.53 3.65 15.94
N VAL A 51 -11.69 4.22 16.23
CA VAL A 51 -12.76 3.65 17.06
C VAL A 51 -13.45 2.44 16.40
N ALA A 52 -13.38 2.30 15.07
CA ALA A 52 -14.09 1.24 14.33
C ALA A 52 -13.18 0.27 13.56
N LEU A 53 -11.89 0.19 13.90
CA LEU A 53 -10.97 -0.74 13.24
C LEU A 53 -11.08 -2.17 13.79
N ILE A 54 -11.29 -3.13 12.88
CA ILE A 54 -11.14 -4.56 13.18
C ILE A 54 -9.69 -4.88 13.57
N PHE A 55 -9.49 -6.01 14.26
CA PHE A 55 -8.19 -6.42 14.78
C PHE A 55 -7.08 -6.40 13.72
N GLU A 56 -7.36 -6.95 12.54
CA GLU A 56 -6.42 -7.09 11.44
C GLU A 56 -5.95 -5.73 10.90
N GLU A 57 -6.87 -4.76 10.79
CA GLU A 57 -6.54 -3.42 10.30
C GLU A 57 -5.70 -2.65 11.31
N ARG A 58 -5.96 -2.83 12.61
CA ARG A 58 -5.10 -2.28 13.66
C ARG A 58 -3.68 -2.85 13.59
N VAL A 59 -3.54 -4.17 13.46
CA VAL A 59 -2.21 -4.83 13.39
C VAL A 59 -1.42 -4.36 12.17
N LYS A 60 -2.08 -4.15 11.02
CA LYS A 60 -1.44 -3.59 9.81
C LYS A 60 -0.98 -2.14 10.00
N GLN A 61 -1.72 -1.35 10.78
CA GLN A 61 -1.40 0.06 11.06
C GLN A 61 -0.22 0.18 12.04
N GLU A 62 -0.16 -0.69 13.05
CA GLU A 62 0.93 -0.70 14.04
C GLU A 62 2.28 -1.08 13.41
N LEU A 63 2.30 -2.14 12.60
CA LEU A 63 3.48 -2.56 11.84
C LEU A 63 3.03 -3.21 10.54
N HIS A 64 3.57 -2.74 9.42
CA HIS A 64 3.25 -3.32 8.13
C HIS A 64 3.70 -4.80 8.10
N PRO A 65 2.81 -5.76 7.74
CA PRO A 65 3.14 -7.18 7.86
C PRO A 65 4.37 -7.64 7.07
N LEU A 66 4.67 -7.01 5.93
CA LEU A 66 5.89 -7.34 5.16
C LEU A 66 7.18 -6.88 5.84
N ASP A 67 7.11 -5.90 6.72
CA ASP A 67 8.27 -5.38 7.46
C ASP A 67 8.52 -6.19 8.75
N ALA A 68 7.62 -7.10 9.11
CA ALA A 68 7.71 -7.94 10.31
C ALA A 68 8.66 -9.14 10.15
N TYR A 69 9.40 -9.23 9.04
CA TYR A 69 10.36 -10.31 8.80
C TYR A 69 11.44 -10.47 9.89
N PRO A 70 11.99 -9.40 10.51
CA PRO A 70 12.94 -9.56 11.61
C PRO A 70 12.32 -10.26 12.83
N ALA A 71 11.06 -9.94 13.15
CA ALA A 71 10.35 -10.61 14.23
C ALA A 71 10.16 -12.11 13.94
N LEU A 72 9.90 -12.48 12.68
CA LEU A 72 9.85 -13.89 12.28
C LEU A 72 11.18 -14.61 12.57
N LEU A 73 12.32 -13.99 12.24
CA LEU A 73 13.64 -14.58 12.51
C LEU A 73 13.93 -14.73 14.00
N GLU A 74 13.57 -13.75 14.82
CA GLU A 74 13.74 -13.82 16.28
C GLU A 74 12.90 -14.97 16.88
N HIS A 75 11.65 -15.10 16.45
CA HIS A 75 10.77 -16.18 16.90
C HIS A 75 11.29 -17.56 16.47
N ALA A 76 11.83 -17.67 15.25
CA ALA A 76 12.44 -18.90 14.76
C ALA A 76 13.71 -19.26 15.55
N ALA A 77 14.59 -18.29 15.82
CA ALA A 77 15.82 -18.50 16.58
C ALA A 77 15.56 -18.88 18.04
N ALA A 78 14.54 -18.29 18.65
CA ALA A 78 14.15 -18.57 20.03
C ALA A 78 13.23 -19.81 20.17
N ASN A 79 12.87 -20.47 19.06
CA ASN A 79 11.90 -21.56 18.99
C ASN A 79 10.60 -21.24 19.77
N ARG A 80 10.08 -20.02 19.58
CA ARG A 80 8.94 -19.49 20.33
C ARG A 80 7.68 -19.52 19.47
N ALA A 81 6.58 -20.00 20.06
CA ALA A 81 5.26 -19.89 19.45
C ALA A 81 4.90 -18.41 19.15
N PRO A 82 4.25 -18.12 18.02
CA PRO A 82 3.85 -16.76 17.68
C PRO A 82 2.65 -16.30 18.52
N ASP A 83 2.68 -15.05 18.97
CA ASP A 83 1.54 -14.37 19.59
C ASP A 83 0.43 -14.08 18.56
N LYS A 84 -0.76 -13.69 19.01
CA LYS A 84 -1.93 -13.45 18.11
C LYS A 84 -1.65 -12.49 16.96
N GLU A 85 -0.89 -11.43 17.21
CA GLU A 85 -0.49 -10.45 16.19
C GLU A 85 0.57 -11.01 15.23
N ASN A 86 1.53 -11.76 15.77
CA ASN A 86 2.58 -12.40 14.98
C ASN A 86 2.03 -13.56 14.14
N ILE A 87 1.02 -14.29 14.62
CA ILE A 87 0.26 -15.26 13.79
C ILE A 87 -0.33 -14.56 12.57
N PHE A 88 -0.89 -13.35 12.75
CA PHE A 88 -1.44 -12.59 11.62
C PHE A 88 -0.32 -12.07 10.69
N ARG A 89 0.77 -11.55 11.24
CA ARG A 89 1.91 -11.06 10.46
C ARG A 89 2.59 -12.18 9.66
N PHE A 90 2.79 -13.35 10.25
CA PHE A 90 3.48 -14.47 9.60
C PHE A 90 2.68 -15.07 8.45
N LYS A 91 1.34 -14.94 8.46
CA LYS A 91 0.50 -15.30 7.31
C LYS A 91 0.86 -14.52 6.04
N TRP A 92 1.33 -13.27 6.16
CA TRP A 92 1.78 -12.47 5.01
C TRP A 92 3.11 -12.98 4.42
N HIS A 93 3.84 -13.81 5.17
CA HIS A 93 5.02 -14.53 4.70
C HIS A 93 4.70 -15.99 4.31
N GLY A 94 3.42 -16.36 4.23
CA GLY A 94 2.98 -17.70 3.84
C GLY A 94 3.08 -18.76 4.95
N LEU A 95 3.31 -18.36 6.21
CA LEU A 95 3.40 -19.28 7.34
C LEU A 95 2.10 -19.27 8.16
N PHE A 96 1.48 -20.43 8.31
CA PHE A 96 0.20 -20.57 9.01
C PHE A 96 0.34 -21.43 10.26
N TYR A 97 0.23 -20.80 11.43
CA TYR A 97 0.30 -21.51 12.70
C TYR A 97 -0.98 -22.33 12.97
N LEU A 98 -0.83 -23.63 13.25
CA LEU A 98 -1.92 -24.61 13.23
C LEU A 98 -2.61 -24.85 14.59
N THR A 99 -2.44 -23.95 15.56
CA THR A 99 -3.14 -24.07 16.84
C THR A 99 -4.65 -23.95 16.69
N PRO A 100 -5.44 -24.74 17.44
CA PRO A 100 -5.06 -25.59 18.58
C PRO A 100 -4.66 -27.03 18.22
N THR A 101 -4.69 -27.41 16.93
CA THR A 101 -4.53 -28.82 16.51
C THR A 101 -3.07 -29.29 16.58
N LYS A 102 -2.11 -28.43 16.20
CA LYS A 102 -0.68 -28.75 16.23
C LYS A 102 0.16 -27.49 16.45
N GLU A 103 1.20 -27.58 17.26
CA GLU A 103 2.22 -26.53 17.41
C GLU A 103 3.22 -26.60 16.25
N ALA A 104 2.73 -26.30 15.05
CA ALA A 104 3.53 -26.29 13.83
C ALA A 104 3.02 -25.23 12.85
N PHE A 105 3.85 -24.91 11.86
CA PHE A 105 3.49 -24.08 10.72
C PHE A 105 3.13 -24.96 9.51
N MET A 106 2.14 -24.51 8.73
CA MET A 106 1.88 -24.92 7.34
C MET A 106 2.43 -23.87 6.39
#